data_AF-A0A388NVY0-F1
#
_entry.id   AF-A0A388NVY0-F1
#
_cell.length_a   1.000
_cell.length_b   1.000
_cell.length_c   1.000
_cell.angle_alpha   90.00
_cell.angle_beta   90.00
_cell.angle_gamma   90.00
#
_symmetry.space_group_name_H-M   'P 1'
#
loop_
_entity.id
_entity.type
_entity.pdbx_description
1 polymer ?
#
loop_
_entity_poly.entity_id
_entity_poly.type
_entity_poly.pdbx_seq_one_letter_code
_entity_poly.pdbx_strand_id
1 'polypeptide(L)'
;MVPAPWARHAINCYNGEDIGVHLTLNAEHANYRWGSITNSPSLSSGEGGFPRTIDDLWEHADPAEVLRECRAQIERAIAWGLDPTHLAPHLTAITLRPEFFDIYLELAVEFRLPLRLPSSINEEQAGFPFRKLALEEGVVFPDFFDHDWRYGSRQRVLQSLDTLQAGVTEIHIQPCIDTPEVRALGEIAQSWIDDYELAVNDQEIRDAIDASGATMIGFRELRSLMRTS
;
A
#
# COMPACT_ATOMS: atom_id res chain seq x y z
N MET A 1 4.28 -6.26 -2.02
CA MET A 1 5.23 -5.66 -2.98
C MET A 1 5.80 -6.78 -3.83
N VAL A 2 5.46 -6.84 -5.11
CA VAL A 2 5.84 -7.97 -6.00
C VAL A 2 7.33 -8.00 -6.38
N PRO A 3 8.00 -6.86 -6.60
CA PRO A 3 9.42 -6.85 -6.92
C PRO A 3 10.35 -7.25 -5.76
N ALA A 4 9.86 -7.26 -4.52
CA ALA A 4 10.67 -7.52 -3.33
C ALA A 4 11.14 -9.00 -3.27
N PRO A 5 12.35 -9.30 -2.75
CA PRO A 5 12.93 -10.65 -2.74
C PRO A 5 12.04 -11.75 -2.17
N TRP A 6 11.29 -11.46 -1.11
CA TRP A 6 10.44 -12.43 -0.41
C TRP A 6 9.01 -12.55 -0.94
N ALA A 7 8.64 -11.80 -1.99
CA ALA A 7 7.29 -11.78 -2.52
C ALA A 7 6.81 -13.19 -2.95
N ARG A 8 7.68 -13.98 -3.58
CA ARG A 8 7.34 -15.35 -3.99
C ARG A 8 7.13 -16.28 -2.81
N HIS A 9 7.90 -16.12 -1.73
CA HIS A 9 7.71 -16.91 -0.52
C HIS A 9 6.37 -16.57 0.15
N ALA A 10 6.03 -15.28 0.27
CA ALA A 10 4.76 -14.85 0.81
C ALA A 10 3.57 -15.45 0.05
N ILE A 11 3.62 -15.51 -1.29
CA ILE A 11 2.56 -16.15 -2.08
C ILE A 11 2.53 -17.68 -1.89
N ASN A 12 3.66 -18.35 -1.68
CA ASN A 12 3.62 -19.80 -1.37
C ASN A 12 2.93 -20.10 -0.03
N CYS A 13 2.87 -19.12 0.88
CA CYS A 13 2.17 -19.21 2.16
C CYS A 13 0.72 -18.71 2.09
N TYR A 14 0.28 -18.16 0.96
CA TYR A 14 -1.07 -17.65 0.75
C TYR A 14 -2.09 -18.78 0.73
N ASN A 15 -3.17 -18.63 1.51
CA ASN A 15 -4.25 -19.59 1.63
C ASN A 15 -5.64 -18.94 1.52
N GLY A 16 -5.73 -17.83 0.80
CA GLY A 16 -7.01 -17.13 0.55
C GLY A 16 -7.30 -16.00 1.54
N GLU A 17 -6.27 -15.43 2.16
CA GLU A 17 -6.37 -14.21 2.98
C GLU A 17 -6.74 -12.97 2.13
N ASP A 18 -7.07 -11.86 2.80
CA ASP A 18 -7.32 -10.59 2.14
C ASP A 18 -6.00 -9.85 1.85
N ILE A 19 -5.47 -10.08 0.64
CA ILE A 19 -4.17 -9.55 0.24
C ILE A 19 -4.30 -8.75 -1.06
N GLY A 20 -3.85 -7.50 -1.03
CA GLY A 20 -3.74 -6.62 -2.19
C GLY A 20 -2.35 -6.63 -2.83
N VAL A 21 -2.24 -5.96 -3.97
CA VAL A 21 -0.94 -5.70 -4.61
C VAL A 21 -0.46 -4.32 -4.18
N HIS A 22 0.64 -4.32 -3.42
CA HIS A 22 1.33 -3.10 -3.04
C HIS A 22 2.26 -2.66 -4.21
N LEU A 23 1.75 -1.79 -5.08
CA LEU A 23 2.44 -1.26 -6.25
C LEU A 23 3.69 -0.50 -5.82
N THR A 24 4.83 -0.88 -6.38
CA THR A 24 6.13 -0.43 -5.88
C THR A 24 6.98 0.12 -7.01
N LEU A 25 7.41 1.38 -6.87
CA LEU A 25 8.28 2.09 -7.82
C LEU A 25 9.48 2.76 -7.14
N ASN A 26 9.63 2.58 -5.83
CA ASN A 26 10.72 3.11 -5.02
C ASN A 26 11.37 2.01 -4.18
N ALA A 27 12.62 2.22 -3.81
CA ALA A 27 13.37 1.42 -2.84
C ALA A 27 14.17 2.36 -1.91
N GLU A 28 13.54 2.75 -0.80
CA GLU A 28 13.99 3.78 0.13
C GLU A 28 15.18 3.34 1.00
N HIS A 29 15.26 2.04 1.29
CA HIS A 29 16.29 1.51 2.17
C HIS A 29 17.66 1.47 1.49
N ALA A 30 18.72 1.68 2.28
CA ALA A 30 20.08 1.65 1.77
C ALA A 30 20.55 0.24 1.37
N ASN A 31 20.26 -0.75 2.21
CA ASN A 31 20.85 -2.09 2.08
C ASN A 31 19.87 -3.16 1.57
N TYR A 32 18.57 -2.86 1.58
CA TYR A 32 17.52 -3.78 1.12
C TYR A 32 16.79 -3.16 -0.05
N ARG A 33 17.22 -3.51 -1.26
CA ARG A 33 16.79 -2.87 -2.50
C ARG A 33 16.17 -3.90 -3.44
N TRP A 34 15.20 -3.45 -4.22
CA TRP A 34 14.50 -4.21 -5.26
C TRP A 34 14.33 -3.31 -6.49
N GLY A 35 14.08 -3.90 -7.66
CA GLY A 35 14.03 -3.16 -8.93
C GLY A 35 12.92 -3.63 -9.84
N SER A 36 12.79 -2.94 -10.98
CA SER A 36 11.75 -3.24 -11.97
C SER A 36 11.78 -4.71 -12.41
N ILE A 37 10.60 -5.30 -12.58
CA ILE A 37 10.46 -6.64 -13.13
C ILE A 37 10.40 -6.67 -14.66
N THR A 38 10.20 -5.50 -15.26
CA THR A 38 10.05 -5.29 -16.71
C THR A 38 11.34 -4.83 -17.40
N ASN A 39 12.46 -4.69 -16.67
CA ASN A 39 13.70 -4.07 -17.16
C ASN A 39 13.46 -2.65 -17.70
N SER A 40 12.89 -1.79 -16.86
CA SER A 40 12.53 -0.40 -17.17
C SER A 40 13.67 0.56 -16.79
N PRO A 41 14.44 1.09 -17.76
CA PRO A 41 15.59 1.94 -17.47
C PRO A 41 15.24 3.24 -16.75
N SER A 42 14.09 3.88 -17.03
CA SER A 42 13.68 5.11 -16.36
C SER A 42 13.31 4.89 -14.90
N LEU A 43 13.06 3.63 -14.52
CA LEU A 43 12.74 3.20 -13.16
C LEU A 43 13.95 2.60 -12.45
N SER A 44 15.15 2.71 -13.03
CA SER A 44 16.38 2.18 -12.44
C SER A 44 17.20 3.30 -11.82
N SER A 45 17.68 3.10 -10.61
CA SER A 45 18.61 4.02 -9.95
C SER A 45 20.07 3.62 -10.16
N GLY A 46 20.98 4.58 -10.02
CA GLY A 46 22.42 4.32 -10.03
C GLY A 46 22.93 3.48 -8.85
N GLU A 47 22.10 3.30 -7.81
CA GLU A 47 22.38 2.46 -6.64
C GLU A 47 21.94 1.00 -6.83
N GLY A 48 21.34 0.68 -7.98
CA GLY A 48 20.68 -0.58 -8.24
C GLY A 48 19.24 -0.60 -7.70
N GLY A 49 18.34 -1.24 -8.44
CA GLY A 49 16.91 -1.25 -8.11
C GLY A 49 16.20 0.05 -8.45
N PHE A 50 15.06 0.32 -7.81
CA PHE A 50 14.25 1.53 -8.02
C PHE A 50 14.85 2.80 -7.40
N PRO A 51 14.45 4.01 -7.84
CA PRO A 51 14.75 5.28 -7.18
C PRO A 51 14.49 5.26 -5.68
N ARG A 52 15.37 5.90 -4.91
CA ARG A 52 15.24 5.95 -3.45
C ARG A 52 14.14 6.90 -3.00
N THR A 53 14.05 8.06 -3.64
CA THR A 53 13.12 9.13 -3.27
C THR A 53 12.00 9.25 -4.29
N ILE A 54 10.87 9.78 -3.82
CA ILE A 54 9.71 10.08 -4.67
C ILE A 54 10.07 11.14 -5.72
N ASP A 55 10.83 12.17 -5.33
CA ASP A 55 11.26 13.23 -6.25
C ASP A 55 12.10 12.69 -7.41
N ASP A 56 13.05 11.79 -7.13
CA ASP A 56 13.89 11.16 -8.17
C ASP A 56 13.05 10.31 -9.13
N LEU A 57 12.05 9.60 -8.61
CA LEU A 57 11.08 8.88 -9.45
C LEU A 57 10.30 9.84 -10.35
N TRP A 58 9.74 10.92 -9.79
CA TRP A 58 8.91 11.87 -10.55
C TRP A 58 9.69 12.65 -11.60
N GLU A 59 10.96 12.96 -11.35
CA GLU A 59 11.79 13.70 -12.30
C GLU A 59 12.20 12.86 -13.52
N HIS A 60 12.31 11.54 -13.38
CA HIS A 60 12.95 10.69 -14.39
C HIS A 60 12.04 9.60 -14.99
N ALA A 61 10.97 9.19 -14.31
CA ALA A 61 10.16 8.06 -14.76
C ALA A 61 9.39 8.37 -16.05
N ASP A 62 9.50 7.49 -17.04
CA ASP A 62 8.62 7.44 -18.20
C ASP A 62 7.26 6.85 -17.78
N PRO A 63 6.14 7.57 -17.92
CA PRO A 63 4.80 7.06 -17.59
C PRO A 63 4.48 5.73 -18.29
N ALA A 64 4.98 5.51 -19.51
CA ALA A 64 4.78 4.25 -20.22
C ALA A 64 5.53 3.09 -19.55
N GLU A 65 6.71 3.33 -18.98
CA GLU A 65 7.45 2.34 -18.18
C GLU A 65 6.74 2.07 -16.85
N VAL A 66 6.26 3.11 -16.19
CA VAL A 66 5.47 2.99 -14.95
C VAL A 66 4.25 2.10 -15.16
N LEU A 67 3.45 2.36 -16.20
CA LEU A 67 2.27 1.57 -16.52
C LEU A 67 2.63 0.10 -16.79
N ARG A 68 3.65 -0.17 -17.62
CA ARG A 68 4.10 -1.53 -17.91
C ARG A 68 4.56 -2.26 -16.65
N GLU A 69 5.34 -1.58 -15.81
CA GLU A 69 5.87 -2.15 -14.57
C GLU A 69 4.75 -2.45 -13.57
N CYS A 70 3.86 -1.49 -13.30
CA CYS A 70 2.74 -1.69 -12.37
C CYS A 70 1.77 -2.77 -12.85
N ARG A 71 1.43 -2.80 -14.15
CA ARG A 71 0.62 -3.88 -14.75
C ARG A 71 1.30 -5.22 -14.54
N ALA A 72 2.59 -5.33 -14.86
CA ALA A 72 3.34 -6.57 -14.70
C ALA A 72 3.39 -7.04 -13.22
N GLN A 73 3.41 -6.11 -12.25
CA GLN A 73 3.38 -6.47 -10.82
C GLN A 73 2.05 -7.15 -10.48
N ILE A 74 0.92 -6.59 -10.93
CA ILE A 74 -0.42 -7.16 -10.71
C ILE A 74 -0.54 -8.52 -11.41
N GLU A 75 -0.21 -8.59 -12.70
CA GLU A 75 -0.28 -9.81 -13.49
C GLU A 75 0.59 -10.92 -12.91
N ARG A 76 1.78 -10.59 -12.42
CA ARG A 76 2.68 -11.56 -11.80
C ARG A 76 2.12 -12.09 -10.49
N ALA A 77 1.52 -11.24 -9.66
CA ALA A 77 0.87 -11.69 -8.44
C ALA A 77 -0.27 -12.68 -8.77
N ILE A 78 -1.11 -12.36 -9.76
CA ILE A 78 -2.19 -13.22 -10.25
C ILE A 78 -1.62 -14.54 -10.79
N ALA A 79 -0.59 -14.50 -11.63
CA ALA A 79 0.06 -15.67 -12.20
C ALA A 79 0.72 -16.56 -11.12
N TRP A 80 1.09 -15.98 -9.98
CA TRP A 80 1.58 -16.72 -8.82
C TRP A 80 0.50 -17.39 -7.99
N GLY A 81 -0.79 -17.12 -8.27
CA GLY A 81 -1.94 -17.70 -7.59
C GLY A 81 -2.63 -16.78 -6.59
N LEU A 82 -2.22 -15.51 -6.49
CA LEU A 82 -2.94 -14.52 -5.68
C LEU A 82 -4.28 -14.17 -6.35
N ASP A 83 -5.34 -14.01 -5.57
CA ASP A 83 -6.55 -13.30 -5.97
C ASP A 83 -6.56 -11.90 -5.34
N PRO A 84 -6.01 -10.85 -6.00
CA PRO A 84 -5.79 -9.56 -5.37
C PRO A 84 -7.09 -8.91 -4.94
N THR A 85 -7.14 -8.39 -3.72
CA THR A 85 -8.35 -7.74 -3.20
C THR A 85 -8.38 -6.24 -3.44
N HIS A 86 -7.23 -5.57 -3.52
CA HIS A 86 -7.10 -4.13 -3.72
C HIS A 86 -5.72 -3.78 -4.28
N LEU A 87 -5.56 -2.52 -4.69
CA LEU A 87 -4.25 -1.93 -4.95
C LEU A 87 -3.92 -0.90 -3.86
N ALA A 88 -2.64 -0.87 -3.49
CA ALA A 88 -2.09 0.12 -2.58
C ALA A 88 -0.72 0.61 -3.08
N PRO A 89 -0.38 1.89 -2.94
CA PRO A 89 0.88 2.42 -3.43
C PRO A 89 1.98 2.43 -2.35
N HIS A 90 3.19 1.99 -2.70
CA HIS A 90 4.37 2.18 -1.87
C HIS A 90 4.71 3.67 -1.78
N LEU A 91 4.86 4.17 -0.55
CA LEU A 91 5.17 5.57 -0.25
C LEU A 91 4.21 6.58 -0.90
N THR A 92 2.99 6.18 -1.28
CA THR A 92 2.04 7.04 -2.03
C THR A 92 2.56 7.60 -3.35
N ALA A 93 3.67 7.06 -3.88
CA ALA A 93 4.44 7.68 -4.97
C ALA A 93 3.63 7.85 -6.26
N ILE A 94 2.72 6.92 -6.55
CA ILE A 94 1.88 6.92 -7.75
C ILE A 94 0.58 7.73 -7.57
N THR A 95 0.31 8.29 -6.39
CA THR A 95 -0.98 8.95 -6.09
C THR A 95 -0.92 10.47 -6.13
N LEU A 96 0.24 11.07 -5.90
CA LEU A 96 0.35 12.52 -5.64
C LEU A 96 0.66 13.36 -6.90
N ARG A 97 0.70 12.74 -8.07
CA ARG A 97 0.94 13.40 -9.37
C ARG A 97 -0.12 12.95 -10.36
N PRO A 98 -0.80 13.87 -11.07
CA PRO A 98 -1.89 13.52 -12.00
C PRO A 98 -1.52 12.43 -12.99
N GLU A 99 -0.36 12.54 -13.64
CA GLU A 99 0.12 11.63 -14.67
C GLU A 99 0.40 10.20 -14.14
N PHE A 100 0.76 10.08 -12.87
CA PHE A 100 0.93 8.79 -12.20
C PHE A 100 -0.40 8.27 -11.68
N PHE A 101 -1.27 9.16 -11.18
CA PHE A 101 -2.58 8.78 -10.69
C PHE A 101 -3.49 8.23 -11.80
N ASP A 102 -3.39 8.79 -13.01
CA ASP A 102 -4.10 8.27 -14.18
C ASP A 102 -3.74 6.80 -14.44
N ILE A 103 -2.47 6.42 -14.29
CA ILE A 103 -2.00 5.03 -14.38
C ILE A 103 -2.59 4.18 -13.25
N TYR A 104 -2.56 4.70 -12.02
CA TYR A 104 -3.10 3.98 -10.86
C TYR A 104 -4.60 3.70 -11.02
N LEU A 105 -5.34 4.68 -11.53
CA LEU A 105 -6.76 4.59 -11.81
C LEU A 105 -7.06 3.65 -13.00
N GLU A 106 -6.30 3.74 -14.09
CA GLU A 106 -6.39 2.83 -15.25
C GLU A 106 -6.28 1.37 -14.79
N LEU A 107 -5.28 1.06 -13.95
CA LEU A 107 -5.09 -0.28 -13.42
C LEU A 107 -6.21 -0.71 -12.47
N ALA A 108 -6.74 0.20 -11.65
CA ALA A 108 -7.87 -0.09 -10.78
C ALA A 108 -9.12 -0.50 -11.58
N VAL A 109 -9.40 0.21 -12.67
CA VAL A 109 -10.50 -0.08 -13.59
C VAL A 109 -10.25 -1.38 -14.35
N GLU A 110 -9.06 -1.55 -14.95
CA GLU A 110 -8.67 -2.72 -15.73
C GLU A 110 -8.82 -4.02 -14.93
N PHE A 111 -8.31 -4.05 -13.71
CA PHE A 111 -8.34 -5.22 -12.84
C PHE A 111 -9.59 -5.30 -11.94
N ARG A 112 -10.44 -4.26 -11.97
CA ARG A 112 -11.63 -4.09 -11.11
C ARG A 112 -11.28 -4.30 -9.64
N LEU A 113 -10.36 -3.47 -9.15
CA LEU A 113 -9.82 -3.50 -7.80
C LEU A 113 -10.04 -2.15 -7.11
N PRO A 114 -10.51 -2.15 -5.85
CA PRO A 114 -10.51 -0.97 -4.99
C PRO A 114 -9.10 -0.40 -4.80
N LEU A 115 -9.04 0.88 -4.46
CA LEU A 115 -7.81 1.60 -4.19
C LEU A 115 -7.68 2.00 -2.72
N ARG A 116 -6.44 2.01 -2.22
CA ARG A 116 -6.06 2.86 -1.10
C ARG A 116 -5.78 4.27 -1.62
N LEU A 117 -6.39 5.28 -0.99
CA LEU A 117 -6.15 6.70 -1.26
C LEU A 117 -5.76 7.44 0.02
N PRO A 118 -4.85 8.43 -0.04
CA PRO A 118 -4.43 9.19 1.13
C PRO A 118 -5.59 10.03 1.70
N SER A 119 -5.57 10.22 3.03
CA SER A 119 -6.41 11.22 3.73
C SER A 119 -5.58 12.36 4.34
N SER A 120 -4.28 12.16 4.56
CA SER A 120 -3.37 13.16 5.13
C SER A 120 -2.97 14.25 4.14
N ILE A 121 -3.12 13.99 2.83
CA ILE A 121 -2.90 14.95 1.76
C ILE A 121 -4.25 15.23 1.10
N ASN A 122 -4.68 16.49 1.11
CA ASN A 122 -5.94 16.89 0.49
C ASN A 122 -5.75 17.17 -1.02
N GLU A 123 -6.86 17.25 -1.75
CA GLU A 123 -6.85 17.49 -3.22
C GLU A 123 -6.23 18.85 -3.59
N GLU A 124 -6.26 19.84 -2.70
CA GLU A 124 -5.62 21.15 -2.88
C GLU A 124 -4.09 21.02 -2.87
N GLN A 125 -3.54 20.25 -1.93
CA GLN A 125 -2.11 19.96 -1.85
C GLN A 125 -1.62 19.08 -3.00
N ALA A 126 -2.44 18.11 -3.41
CA ALA A 126 -2.14 17.29 -4.59
C ALA A 126 -2.25 18.09 -5.90
N GLY A 127 -3.07 19.14 -5.92
CA GLY A 127 -3.31 19.99 -7.09
C GLY A 127 -4.34 19.43 -8.08
N PHE A 128 -5.04 18.34 -7.74
CA PHE A 128 -6.07 17.72 -8.58
C PHE A 128 -7.05 16.84 -7.76
N PRO A 129 -8.29 16.62 -8.24
CA PRO A 129 -9.34 16.00 -7.46
C PRO A 129 -9.35 14.46 -7.54
N PHE A 130 -8.31 13.81 -7.02
CA PHE A 130 -8.11 12.36 -7.15
C PHE A 130 -9.25 11.49 -6.61
N ARG A 131 -9.95 11.89 -5.54
CA ARG A 131 -11.10 11.12 -5.01
C ARG A 131 -12.30 11.25 -5.93
N LYS A 132 -12.55 12.45 -6.46
CA LYS A 132 -13.64 12.68 -7.43
C LYS A 132 -13.42 11.86 -8.71
N LEU A 133 -12.19 11.85 -9.24
CA LEU A 133 -11.84 11.08 -10.44
C LEU A 133 -12.05 9.57 -10.23
N ALA A 134 -11.61 9.04 -9.08
CA ALA A 134 -11.86 7.64 -8.75
C ALA A 134 -13.36 7.29 -8.67
N LEU A 135 -14.17 8.16 -8.07
CA LEU A 135 -15.63 7.97 -8.01
C LEU A 135 -16.29 8.03 -9.39
N GLU A 136 -15.83 8.91 -10.28
CA GLU A 136 -16.35 9.04 -11.65
C GLU A 136 -16.12 7.78 -12.48
N GLU A 137 -15.00 7.07 -12.25
CA GLU A 137 -14.69 5.78 -12.86
C GLU A 137 -15.30 4.57 -12.11
N GLY A 138 -16.11 4.81 -11.07
CA GLY A 138 -16.75 3.76 -10.28
C GLY A 138 -15.78 2.96 -9.39
N VAL A 139 -14.61 3.52 -9.09
CA VAL A 139 -13.60 2.88 -8.24
C VAL A 139 -13.90 3.12 -6.76
N VAL A 140 -13.97 2.03 -6.00
CA VAL A 140 -14.24 2.05 -4.56
C VAL A 140 -12.94 2.22 -3.76
N PHE A 141 -13.00 2.97 -2.67
CA PHE A 141 -11.89 3.20 -1.74
C PHE A 141 -12.41 3.55 -0.33
N PRO A 142 -11.62 3.39 0.75
CA PRO A 142 -11.99 3.81 2.10
C PRO A 142 -12.26 5.32 2.22
N ASP A 143 -13.24 5.70 3.05
CA ASP A 143 -13.54 7.10 3.35
C ASP A 143 -12.36 7.79 4.05
N PHE A 144 -11.74 7.09 5.00
CA PHE A 144 -10.62 7.58 5.79
C PHE A 144 -9.42 6.63 5.71
N PHE A 145 -8.23 7.18 5.65
CA PHE A 145 -6.97 6.46 5.71
C PHE A 145 -6.06 7.03 6.80
N ASP A 146 -5.88 6.26 7.87
CA ASP A 146 -4.97 6.59 8.96
C ASP A 146 -3.59 5.96 8.72
N HIS A 147 -2.64 6.82 8.39
CA HIS A 147 -1.25 6.47 8.16
C HIS A 147 -0.35 7.60 8.63
N ASP A 148 0.74 7.23 9.30
CA ASP A 148 1.86 8.12 9.60
C ASP A 148 3.14 7.52 9.04
N TRP A 149 3.95 8.37 8.44
CA TRP A 149 5.29 8.07 7.93
C TRP A 149 6.34 8.04 9.05
N ARG A 150 5.98 8.47 10.26
CA ARG A 150 6.83 8.42 11.46
C ARG A 150 6.84 7.04 12.11
N TYR A 151 7.88 6.84 12.92
CA TYR A 151 8.07 5.63 13.72
C TYR A 151 7.00 5.47 14.81
N GLY A 152 6.48 4.25 14.90
CA GLY A 152 5.56 3.80 15.95
C GLY A 152 4.09 4.00 15.60
N SER A 153 3.33 2.90 15.52
CA SER A 153 1.89 2.96 15.24
C SER A 153 1.00 2.92 16.48
N ARG A 154 1.46 2.31 17.58
CA ARG A 154 0.63 1.94 18.74
C ARG A 154 -0.30 3.05 19.24
N GLN A 155 0.26 4.18 19.67
CA GLN A 155 -0.54 5.26 20.22
C GLN A 155 -1.52 5.83 19.18
N ARG A 156 -1.07 5.99 17.94
CA ARG A 156 -1.90 6.47 16.82
C ARG A 156 -3.06 5.51 16.56
N VAL A 157 -2.79 4.21 16.45
CA VAL A 157 -3.80 3.18 16.18
C VAL A 157 -4.88 3.17 17.26
N LEU A 158 -4.48 3.18 18.54
CA LEU A 158 -5.42 3.22 19.66
C LEU A 158 -6.25 4.51 19.66
N GLN A 159 -5.62 5.65 19.37
CA GLN A 159 -6.33 6.93 19.24
C GLN A 159 -7.31 6.94 18.06
N SER A 160 -6.93 6.35 16.92
CA SER A 160 -7.78 6.25 15.75
C SER A 160 -9.01 5.38 16.02
N LEU A 161 -8.85 4.28 16.77
CA LEU A 161 -9.96 3.43 17.20
C LEU A 161 -10.93 4.16 18.16
N ASP A 162 -10.42 5.01 19.05
CA ASP A 162 -11.24 5.81 19.98
C ASP A 162 -12.01 6.94 19.28
N THR A 163 -11.53 7.40 18.12
CA THR A 163 -12.05 8.59 17.41
C THR A 163 -12.62 8.29 16.03
N LEU A 164 -13.00 7.03 15.77
CA LEU A 164 -13.57 6.61 14.50
C LEU A 164 -14.79 7.43 14.11
N GLN A 165 -14.83 7.84 12.84
CA GLN A 165 -15.98 8.49 12.23
C GLN A 165 -16.86 7.46 11.52
N ALA A 166 -18.13 7.81 11.29
CA ALA A 166 -18.99 6.98 10.46
C ALA A 166 -18.45 6.89 9.03
N GLY A 167 -18.27 5.67 8.53
CA GLY A 167 -17.68 5.39 7.22
C GLY A 167 -16.74 4.18 7.28
N VAL A 168 -15.99 3.98 6.21
CA VAL A 168 -14.93 2.97 6.10
C VAL A 168 -13.58 3.63 6.40
N THR A 169 -12.96 3.23 7.50
CA THR A 169 -11.61 3.68 7.89
C THR A 169 -10.61 2.56 7.68
N GLU A 170 -9.55 2.84 6.93
CA GLU A 170 -8.38 1.97 6.81
C GLU A 170 -7.28 2.48 7.75
N ILE A 171 -6.83 1.64 8.70
CA ILE A 171 -5.73 1.95 9.61
C ILE A 171 -4.49 1.14 9.19
N HIS A 172 -3.39 1.83 8.91
CA HIS A 172 -2.15 1.18 8.46
C HIS A 172 -1.19 0.88 9.62
N ILE A 173 -0.59 -0.30 9.60
CA ILE A 173 0.54 -0.72 10.45
C ILE A 173 1.53 -1.55 9.62
N GLN A 174 2.76 -1.74 10.11
CA GLN A 174 3.84 -2.47 9.43
C GLN A 174 4.44 -3.56 10.33
N PRO A 175 3.68 -4.61 10.68
CA PRO A 175 4.15 -5.65 11.59
C PRO A 175 5.25 -6.51 10.96
N CYS A 176 6.36 -6.68 11.67
CA CYS A 176 7.47 -7.57 11.28
C CYS A 176 7.95 -8.43 12.46
N ILE A 177 8.21 -9.72 12.21
CA ILE A 177 8.87 -10.57 13.19
C ILE A 177 10.34 -10.12 13.40
N ASP A 178 10.81 -10.23 14.64
CA ASP A 178 12.18 -9.84 15.00
C ASP A 178 13.21 -10.81 14.40
N THR A 179 13.88 -10.36 13.34
CA THR A 179 14.92 -11.14 12.64
C THR A 179 16.16 -10.29 12.38
N PRO A 180 17.33 -10.92 12.20
CA PRO A 180 18.54 -10.19 11.80
C PRO A 180 18.38 -9.37 10.51
N GLU A 181 17.59 -9.87 9.54
CA GLU A 181 17.32 -9.16 8.28
C GLU A 181 16.52 -7.87 8.52
N VAL A 182 15.44 -7.94 9.31
CA VAL A 182 14.64 -6.76 9.65
C VAL A 182 15.46 -5.76 10.47
N ARG A 183 16.25 -6.22 11.46
CA ARG A 183 17.13 -5.34 12.25
C ARG A 183 18.20 -4.64 11.41
N ALA A 184 18.60 -5.20 10.27
CA ALA A 184 19.55 -4.57 9.36
C ALA A 184 19.00 -3.31 8.64
N LEU A 185 17.68 -3.08 8.71
CA LEU A 185 17.03 -1.88 8.16
C LEU A 185 17.18 -0.64 9.06
N GLY A 186 17.77 -0.80 10.25
CA GLY A 186 18.09 0.30 11.17
C GLY A 186 16.99 0.57 12.19
N GLU A 187 16.89 1.82 12.64
CA GLU A 187 16.02 2.21 13.76
C GLU A 187 14.53 1.93 13.50
N ILE A 188 14.09 1.98 12.24
CA ILE A 188 12.70 1.69 11.84
C ILE A 188 12.25 0.28 12.24
N ALA A 189 13.18 -0.68 12.29
CA ALA A 189 12.91 -2.06 12.63
C ALA A 189 12.24 -2.20 14.01
N GLN A 190 12.62 -1.33 14.96
CA GLN A 190 12.06 -1.39 16.31
C GLN A 190 10.56 -1.07 16.32
N SER A 191 10.11 -0.14 15.47
CA SER A 191 8.69 0.19 15.34
C SER A 191 7.91 -0.92 14.66
N TRP A 192 8.47 -1.56 13.63
CA TRP A 192 7.80 -2.68 12.95
C TRP A 192 7.69 -3.93 13.82
N ILE A 193 8.67 -4.16 14.70
CA ILE A 193 8.59 -5.22 15.71
C ILE A 193 7.52 -4.88 16.76
N ASP A 194 7.41 -3.62 17.20
CA ASP A 194 6.30 -3.21 18.09
C ASP A 194 4.93 -3.32 17.42
N ASP A 195 4.82 -3.01 16.12
CA ASP A 195 3.59 -3.19 15.35
C ASP A 195 3.16 -4.67 15.31
N TYR A 196 4.12 -5.61 15.23
CA TYR A 196 3.84 -7.04 15.33
C TYR A 196 3.32 -7.41 16.72
N GLU A 197 3.96 -6.94 17.79
CA GLU A 197 3.50 -7.19 19.15
C GLU A 197 2.09 -6.62 19.40
N LEU A 198 1.83 -5.39 18.94
CA LEU A 198 0.52 -4.76 18.99
C LEU A 198 -0.53 -5.62 18.28
N ALA A 199 -0.29 -6.00 17.03
CA ALA A 199 -1.28 -6.69 16.20
C ALA A 199 -1.54 -8.13 16.62
N VAL A 200 -0.52 -8.84 17.10
CA VAL A 200 -0.58 -10.29 17.34
C VAL A 200 -0.76 -10.62 18.82
N ASN A 201 -0.04 -9.95 19.71
CA ASN A 201 0.08 -10.37 21.10
C ASN A 201 -0.68 -9.46 22.08
N ASP A 202 -0.91 -8.20 21.72
CA ASP A 202 -1.51 -7.25 22.65
C ASP A 202 -3.03 -7.43 22.81
N GLN A 203 -3.52 -7.40 24.04
CA GLN A 203 -4.95 -7.44 24.32
C GLN A 203 -5.57 -6.03 24.16
N GLU A 204 -4.80 -4.97 24.34
CA GLU A 204 -5.27 -3.59 24.28
C GLU A 204 -5.87 -3.25 22.91
N ILE A 205 -5.27 -3.72 21.81
CA ILE A 205 -5.82 -3.51 20.46
C ILE A 205 -7.19 -4.19 20.30
N ARG A 206 -7.37 -5.37 20.89
CA ARG A 206 -8.61 -6.16 20.78
C ARG A 206 -9.72 -5.46 21.56
N ASP A 207 -9.41 -5.05 22.79
CA ASP A 207 -10.33 -4.33 23.65
C ASP A 207 -10.71 -2.96 23.02
N ALA A 208 -9.76 -2.27 22.38
CA ALA A 208 -10.02 -1.02 21.67
C ALA A 208 -10.91 -1.21 20.44
N ILE A 209 -10.70 -2.27 19.66
CA ILE A 209 -11.59 -2.62 18.52
C ILE A 209 -13.00 -2.89 19.03
N ASP A 210 -13.15 -3.72 20.07
CA ASP A 210 -14.46 -4.05 20.63
C ASP A 210 -15.17 -2.81 21.21
N ALA A 211 -14.43 -1.95 21.93
CA ALA A 211 -14.95 -0.73 22.52
C ALA A 211 -15.37 0.32 21.48
N SER A 212 -14.70 0.35 20.32
CA SER A 212 -15.05 1.26 19.22
C SER A 212 -16.43 0.97 18.61
N GLY A 213 -16.94 -0.25 18.78
CA GLY A 213 -18.17 -0.71 18.13
C GLY A 213 -18.07 -0.86 16.62
N ALA A 214 -16.87 -0.75 16.04
CA ALA A 214 -16.64 -0.91 14.62
C ALA A 214 -16.74 -2.38 14.19
N THR A 215 -17.14 -2.60 12.94
CA THR A 215 -17.08 -3.92 12.32
C THR A 215 -15.80 -4.02 11.52
N MET A 216 -14.95 -5.00 11.87
CA MET A 216 -13.75 -5.28 11.08
C MET A 216 -14.15 -5.92 9.75
N ILE A 217 -13.70 -5.33 8.65
CA ILE A 217 -13.91 -5.82 7.28
C ILE A 217 -12.57 -5.90 6.54
N GLY A 218 -12.56 -6.60 5.42
CA GLY A 218 -11.45 -6.58 4.47
C GLY A 218 -11.73 -5.74 3.23
N PHE A 219 -10.72 -5.63 2.36
CA PHE A 219 -10.89 -5.06 1.02
C PHE A 219 -11.67 -5.99 0.09
N ARG A 220 -11.78 -7.29 0.41
CA ARG A 220 -12.60 -8.24 -0.34
C ARG A 220 -14.06 -7.81 -0.40
N GLU A 221 -14.59 -7.25 0.68
CA GLU A 221 -15.94 -6.70 0.78
C GLU A 221 -16.09 -5.49 -0.15
N LEU A 222 -15.12 -4.56 -0.13
CA LEU A 222 -15.10 -3.40 -1.03
C LEU A 222 -14.99 -3.82 -2.50
N ARG A 223 -14.17 -4.82 -2.80
CA ARG A 223 -14.02 -5.38 -4.15
C ARG A 223 -15.31 -6.05 -4.62
N SER A 224 -16.00 -6.74 -3.72
CA SER A 224 -17.29 -7.37 -4.02
C SER A 224 -18.32 -6.30 -4.35
N LEU A 225 -18.42 -5.25 -3.54
CA LEU A 225 -19.26 -4.08 -3.80
C LEU A 225 -18.97 -3.44 -5.16
N MET A 226 -17.70 -3.18 -5.46
CA MET A 226 -17.25 -2.59 -6.73
C MET A 226 -17.63 -3.44 -7.95
N ARG A 227 -17.57 -4.78 -7.83
CA ARG A 227 -17.86 -5.71 -8.94
C ARG A 227 -19.34 -6.04 -9.10
N THR A 228 -20.18 -5.71 -8.13
CA THR A 228 -21.64 -5.86 -8.20
C THR A 228 -22.36 -4.58 -8.61
N SER A 229 -21.66 -3.45 -8.61
CA SER A 229 -22.20 -2.13 -8.97
C SER A 229 -22.20 -1.89 -10.48
#